data_AF-A0A9E3X3M6-F1
#
_entry.id   AF-A0A9E3X3M6-F1
#
_cell.length_a   1.000
_cell.length_b   1.000
_cell.length_c   1.000
_cell.angle_alpha   90.00
_cell.angle_beta   90.00
_cell.angle_gamma   90.00
#
_symmetry.space_group_name_H-M   'P 1'
#
loop_
_entity.id
_entity.type
_entity.pdbx_description
1 polymer ?
#
loop_
_entity_poly.entity_id
_entity_poly.type
_entity_poly.pdbx_seq_one_letter_code
_entity_poly.pdbx_strand_id
1 'polypeptide(L)'
;MSKRKGMNKHQKAAFRPGEHRTRHHEIDALLAMAQSEDADERCHAAQNLCPCHVRRRIDEVWQALYQMMEDPDVRVRRAAWHTLEDGGSPNDPAFLPILSRALENERDPQVRRFAELFAPIKAEHETIALQRRMASRYGARGRCDFCGREDVAVRRDFETEFQAVGQAQRHAFVCATCDQDKG
;
A
#
# COMPACT_ATOMS: atom_id res chain seq x y z
N MET A 1 -21.90 -9.34 28.96
CA MET A 1 -20.70 -10.14 28.65
C MET A 1 -19.79 -9.34 27.71
N SER A 2 -18.51 -9.19 28.08
CA SER A 2 -17.61 -8.11 27.63
C SER A 2 -17.09 -8.28 26.19
N LYS A 3 -17.70 -7.58 25.23
CA LYS A 3 -17.29 -7.52 23.81
C LYS A 3 -15.97 -6.73 23.56
N ARG A 4 -15.23 -6.36 24.62
CA ARG A 4 -14.04 -5.48 24.53
C ARG A 4 -12.71 -6.17 24.85
N LYS A 5 -12.72 -7.46 25.22
CA LYS A 5 -11.49 -8.24 25.39
C LYS A 5 -10.90 -8.52 24.01
N GLY A 6 -9.68 -8.03 23.76
CA GLY A 6 -8.94 -8.25 22.50
C GLY A 6 -8.88 -7.07 21.53
N MET A 7 -9.64 -5.99 21.77
CA MET A 7 -9.60 -4.80 20.91
C MET A 7 -8.42 -3.90 21.27
N ASN A 8 -7.62 -3.49 20.27
CA ASN A 8 -6.57 -2.49 20.42
C ASN A 8 -7.16 -1.11 20.77
N LYS A 9 -6.33 -0.14 21.15
CA LYS A 9 -6.79 1.20 21.56
C LYS A 9 -7.61 1.90 20.47
N HIS A 10 -7.27 1.68 19.20
CA HIS A 10 -7.94 2.25 18.02
C HIS A 10 -9.29 1.59 17.78
N GLN A 11 -9.37 0.26 17.87
CA GLN A 11 -10.62 -0.49 17.81
C GLN A 11 -11.56 -0.09 18.95
N LYS A 12 -11.05 0.09 20.18
CA LYS A 12 -11.86 0.58 21.30
C LYS A 12 -12.37 2.01 21.09
N ALA A 13 -11.61 2.87 20.41
CA ALA A 13 -12.04 4.21 20.02
C ALA A 13 -13.14 4.14 18.94
N ALA A 14 -12.95 3.34 17.89
CA ALA A 14 -13.92 3.13 16.81
C ALA A 14 -15.23 2.45 17.26
N PHE A 15 -15.27 1.82 18.45
CA PHE A 15 -16.47 1.20 19.04
C PHE A 15 -17.02 1.95 20.26
N ARG A 16 -16.82 3.27 20.34
CA ARG A 16 -17.42 4.10 21.39
C ARG A 16 -18.96 4.02 21.32
N PRO A 17 -19.66 3.69 22.42
CA PRO A 17 -21.11 3.76 22.49
C PRO A 17 -21.57 5.21 22.31
N GLY A 18 -22.51 5.46 21.39
CA GLY A 18 -23.10 6.78 21.15
C GLY A 18 -22.52 7.55 19.95
N GLU A 19 -21.49 7.04 19.29
CA GLU A 19 -20.93 7.66 18.09
C GLU A 19 -21.84 7.41 16.87
N HIS A 20 -22.06 8.45 16.06
CA HIS A 20 -22.87 8.37 14.84
C HIS A 20 -22.33 7.27 13.93
N ARG A 21 -23.21 6.52 13.27
CA ARG A 21 -22.80 5.49 12.31
C ARG A 21 -23.44 5.79 10.98
N THR A 22 -22.59 5.96 9.97
CA THR A 22 -23.03 6.13 8.59
C THR A 22 -23.77 4.89 8.15
N ARG A 23 -25.07 5.06 7.89
CA ARG A 23 -25.98 4.03 7.38
C ARG A 23 -25.75 3.87 5.89
N HIS A 24 -26.12 2.70 5.38
CA HIS A 24 -25.94 2.35 3.97
C HIS A 24 -26.52 3.39 3.00
N HIS A 25 -27.72 3.90 3.27
CA HIS A 25 -28.41 4.86 2.40
C HIS A 25 -27.80 6.28 2.43
N GLU A 26 -26.96 6.58 3.43
CA GLU A 26 -26.29 7.88 3.54
C GLU A 26 -25.02 7.92 2.69
N ILE A 27 -24.50 6.75 2.30
CA ILE A 27 -23.20 6.63 1.62
C ILE A 27 -23.24 7.32 0.26
N ASP A 28 -24.27 7.08 -0.54
CA ASP A 28 -24.37 7.68 -1.87
C ASP A 28 -24.45 9.22 -1.80
N ALA A 29 -25.19 9.74 -0.80
CA ALA A 29 -25.26 11.17 -0.55
C ALA A 29 -23.92 11.77 -0.10
N LEU A 30 -23.20 11.07 0.81
CA LEU A 30 -21.87 11.50 1.26
C LEU A 30 -20.83 11.41 0.14
N LEU A 31 -20.91 10.41 -0.75
CA LEU A 31 -20.06 10.31 -1.92
C LEU A 31 -20.33 11.46 -2.91
N ALA A 32 -21.60 11.86 -3.08
CA ALA A 32 -21.93 13.04 -3.86
C ALA A 32 -21.36 14.33 -3.22
N MET A 33 -21.49 14.49 -1.91
CA MET A 33 -20.92 15.61 -1.16
C MET A 33 -19.39 15.67 -1.25
N ALA A 34 -18.70 14.51 -1.29
CA ALA A 34 -17.26 14.45 -1.46
C ALA A 34 -16.77 15.03 -2.80
N GLN A 35 -17.65 15.15 -3.79
CA GLN A 35 -17.38 15.73 -5.11
C GLN A 35 -17.95 17.15 -5.26
N SER A 36 -18.50 17.74 -4.20
CA SER A 36 -19.09 19.06 -4.23
C SER A 36 -18.04 20.16 -4.44
N GLU A 37 -18.43 21.26 -5.08
CA GLU A 37 -17.61 22.48 -5.14
C GLU A 37 -17.49 23.13 -3.75
N ASP A 38 -18.47 22.92 -2.87
CA ASP A 38 -18.45 23.43 -1.50
C ASP A 38 -17.51 22.62 -0.60
N ALA A 39 -16.51 23.29 -0.05
CA ALA A 39 -15.55 22.69 0.87
C ALA A 39 -16.19 22.23 2.19
N ASP A 40 -17.29 22.84 2.64
CA ASP A 40 -17.98 22.42 3.85
C ASP A 40 -18.71 21.09 3.64
N GLU A 41 -19.31 20.87 2.47
CA GLU A 41 -19.90 19.58 2.09
C GLU A 41 -18.83 18.49 1.96
N ARG A 42 -17.71 18.78 1.29
CA ARG A 42 -16.58 17.83 1.21
C ARG A 42 -16.01 17.50 2.59
N CYS A 43 -15.90 18.49 3.47
CA CYS A 43 -15.43 18.29 4.84
C CYS A 43 -16.39 17.40 5.64
N HIS A 44 -17.70 17.64 5.50
CA HIS A 44 -18.74 16.81 6.10
C HIS A 44 -18.67 15.36 5.59
N ALA A 45 -18.45 15.18 4.30
CA ALA A 45 -18.24 13.87 3.70
C ALA A 45 -17.00 13.17 4.29
N ALA A 46 -15.84 13.83 4.32
CA ALA A 46 -14.61 13.28 4.88
C ALA A 46 -14.77 12.81 6.34
N GLN A 47 -15.48 13.60 7.16
CA GLN A 47 -15.76 13.26 8.55
C GLN A 47 -16.62 12.00 8.68
N ASN A 48 -17.65 11.83 7.84
CA ASN A 48 -18.62 10.73 7.97
C ASN A 48 -18.27 9.49 7.14
N LEU A 49 -17.37 9.59 6.17
CA LEU A 49 -16.87 8.47 5.37
C LEU A 49 -15.73 7.71 6.06
N CYS A 50 -15.22 8.21 7.18
CA CYS A 50 -14.18 7.55 7.98
C CYS A 50 -14.54 6.10 8.36
N PRO A 51 -13.58 5.17 8.40
CA PRO A 51 -13.79 3.79 8.84
C PRO A 51 -14.45 3.65 10.22
N CYS A 52 -14.30 4.62 11.13
CA CYS A 52 -14.97 4.60 12.43
C CYS A 52 -16.52 4.72 12.31
N HIS A 53 -17.01 5.42 11.28
CA HIS A 53 -18.43 5.59 11.00
C HIS A 53 -18.98 4.52 10.05
N VAL A 54 -18.28 4.25 8.95
CA VAL A 54 -18.72 3.29 7.92
C VAL A 54 -18.53 1.84 8.38
N ARG A 55 -17.46 1.54 9.12
CA ARG A 55 -17.12 0.23 9.73
C ARG A 55 -17.16 -0.98 8.79
N ARG A 56 -17.04 -0.75 7.49
CA ARG A 56 -16.84 -1.76 6.45
C ARG A 56 -16.02 -1.15 5.32
N ARG A 57 -15.31 -1.98 4.57
CA ARG A 57 -14.59 -1.53 3.39
C ARG A 57 -15.56 -1.41 2.22
N ILE A 58 -15.58 -0.23 1.60
CA ILE A 58 -16.31 0.09 0.37
C ILE A 58 -15.30 0.82 -0.50
N ASP A 59 -15.05 0.32 -1.69
CA ASP A 59 -13.93 0.80 -2.49
C ASP A 59 -14.15 2.25 -2.94
N GLU A 60 -15.39 2.62 -3.29
CA GLU A 60 -15.78 3.98 -3.67
C GLU A 60 -15.53 4.98 -2.53
N VAL A 61 -15.81 4.57 -1.28
CA VAL A 61 -15.54 5.39 -0.09
C VAL A 61 -14.04 5.61 0.08
N TRP A 62 -13.22 4.57 -0.12
CA TRP A 62 -11.76 4.71 -0.05
C TRP A 62 -11.20 5.59 -1.16
N GLN A 63 -11.71 5.45 -2.39
CA GLN A 63 -11.32 6.34 -3.48
C GLN A 63 -11.66 7.80 -3.18
N ALA A 64 -12.84 8.08 -2.65
CA ALA A 64 -13.22 9.43 -2.23
C ALA A 64 -12.32 9.96 -1.10
N LEU A 65 -12.04 9.16 -0.08
CA LEU A 65 -11.13 9.54 1.01
C LEU A 65 -9.71 9.84 0.49
N TYR A 66 -9.19 9.04 -0.43
CA TYR A 66 -7.89 9.26 -1.05
C TYR A 66 -7.82 10.56 -1.85
N GLN A 67 -8.88 10.89 -2.61
CA GLN A 67 -8.95 12.19 -3.29
C GLN A 67 -8.98 13.35 -2.28
N MET A 68 -9.77 13.23 -1.21
CA MET A 68 -9.89 14.25 -0.18
C MET A 68 -8.62 14.44 0.67
N MET A 69 -7.71 13.45 0.71
CA MET A 69 -6.38 13.62 1.32
C MET A 69 -5.51 14.66 0.60
N GLU A 70 -5.85 14.99 -0.65
CA GLU A 70 -5.16 15.98 -1.49
C GLU A 70 -6.05 17.20 -1.81
N ASP A 71 -7.16 17.36 -1.09
CA ASP A 71 -8.12 18.44 -1.30
C ASP A 71 -7.46 19.84 -1.20
N PRO A 72 -7.87 20.84 -2.00
CA PRO A 72 -7.38 22.20 -1.84
C PRO A 72 -7.67 22.79 -0.45
N ASP A 73 -8.81 22.46 0.18
CA ASP A 73 -9.16 22.94 1.52
C ASP A 73 -8.50 22.07 2.60
N VAL A 74 -7.75 22.73 3.49
CA VAL A 74 -7.01 22.08 4.57
C VAL A 74 -7.90 21.36 5.59
N ARG A 75 -9.13 21.83 5.80
CA ARG A 75 -10.10 21.20 6.71
C ARG A 75 -10.52 19.83 6.18
N VAL A 76 -10.73 19.73 4.87
CA VAL A 76 -11.03 18.48 4.18
C VAL A 76 -9.85 17.52 4.28
N ARG A 77 -8.63 17.99 3.97
CA ARG A 77 -7.42 17.16 4.11
C ARG A 77 -7.23 16.63 5.53
N ARG A 78 -7.36 17.48 6.55
CA ARG A 78 -7.24 17.07 7.96
C ARG A 78 -8.26 15.99 8.33
N ALA A 79 -9.52 16.13 7.90
CA ALA A 79 -10.55 15.13 8.14
C ALA A 79 -10.23 13.80 7.42
N ALA A 80 -9.80 13.86 6.17
CA ALA A 80 -9.46 12.68 5.38
C ALA A 80 -8.23 11.94 5.94
N TRP A 81 -7.18 12.66 6.36
CA TRP A 81 -5.96 12.04 6.92
C TRP A 81 -6.19 11.38 8.28
N HIS A 82 -7.09 11.93 9.10
CA HIS A 82 -7.46 11.31 10.38
C HIS A 82 -8.05 9.90 10.20
N THR A 83 -8.68 9.61 9.06
CA THR A 83 -9.31 8.30 8.79
C THR A 83 -8.35 7.12 8.82
N LEU A 84 -7.06 7.36 8.58
CA LEU A 84 -6.03 6.31 8.63
C LEU A 84 -5.71 5.87 10.06
N GLU A 85 -5.88 6.76 11.06
CA GLU A 85 -5.66 6.43 12.47
C GLU A 85 -6.75 5.51 13.04
N ASP A 86 -7.92 5.50 12.40
CA ASP A 86 -9.17 4.88 12.88
C ASP A 86 -9.48 3.52 12.23
N GLY A 87 -8.51 2.94 11.52
CA GLY A 87 -8.62 1.61 10.91
C GLY A 87 -8.47 1.60 9.40
N GLY A 88 -7.81 2.61 8.84
CA GLY A 88 -7.41 2.56 7.44
C GLY A 88 -6.38 1.49 7.14
N SER A 89 -6.21 1.19 5.86
CA SER A 89 -5.20 0.26 5.34
C SER A 89 -4.01 1.06 4.81
N PRO A 90 -2.97 1.32 5.63
CA PRO A 90 -1.85 2.13 5.17
C PRO A 90 -0.92 1.38 4.18
N ASN A 91 -1.18 0.09 3.95
CA ASN A 91 -0.49 -0.72 2.92
C ASN A 91 -1.25 -0.74 1.58
N ASP A 92 -2.32 0.05 1.42
CA ASP A 92 -3.03 0.14 0.14
C ASP A 92 -2.10 0.75 -0.93
N PRO A 93 -1.90 0.11 -2.09
CA PRO A 93 -1.06 0.65 -3.15
C PRO A 93 -1.48 2.05 -3.63
N ALA A 94 -2.77 2.39 -3.56
CA ALA A 94 -3.26 3.71 -3.95
C ALA A 94 -2.83 4.81 -2.97
N PHE A 95 -2.52 4.47 -1.73
CA PHE A 95 -2.12 5.42 -0.70
C PHE A 95 -0.66 5.88 -0.82
N LEU A 96 0.26 5.02 -1.27
CA LEU A 96 1.70 5.34 -1.31
C LEU A 96 2.06 6.59 -2.15
N PRO A 97 1.48 6.80 -3.36
CA PRO A 97 1.74 8.02 -4.11
C PRO A 97 1.24 9.28 -3.39
N ILE A 98 0.10 9.19 -2.71
CA ILE A 98 -0.50 10.29 -1.93
C ILE A 98 0.41 10.64 -0.75
N LEU A 99 0.84 9.62 0.00
CA LEU A 99 1.79 9.78 1.09
C LEU A 99 3.10 10.42 0.62
N SER A 100 3.63 10.00 -0.53
CA SER A 100 4.85 10.57 -1.09
C SER A 100 4.69 12.06 -1.39
N ARG A 101 3.60 12.45 -2.07
CA ARG A 101 3.32 13.86 -2.37
C ARG A 101 3.07 14.69 -1.11
N ALA A 102 2.40 14.14 -0.09
CA ALA A 102 2.16 14.82 1.17
C ALA A 102 3.46 15.08 1.95
N LEU A 103 4.37 14.08 2.02
CA LEU A 103 5.68 14.24 2.66
C LEU A 103 6.54 15.31 1.96
N GLU A 104 6.39 15.48 0.65
CA GLU A 104 7.15 16.44 -0.15
C GLU A 104 6.55 17.86 -0.15
N ASN A 105 5.22 17.97 -0.25
CA ASN A 105 4.55 19.22 -0.63
C ASN A 105 3.58 19.78 0.42
N GLU A 106 3.20 19.01 1.46
CA GLU A 106 2.21 19.47 2.43
C GLU A 106 2.74 20.62 3.29
N ARG A 107 1.96 21.71 3.33
CA ARG A 107 2.30 22.95 4.04
C ARG A 107 1.61 23.03 5.39
N ASP A 108 0.46 22.38 5.55
CA ASP A 108 -0.25 22.34 6.81
C ASP A 108 0.50 21.46 7.84
N PRO A 109 0.85 22.00 9.02
CA PRO A 109 1.65 21.26 9.99
C PRO A 109 0.92 20.04 10.57
N GLN A 110 -0.41 20.05 10.64
CA GLN A 110 -1.18 18.92 11.16
C GLN A 110 -1.22 17.78 10.14
N VAL A 111 -1.52 18.10 8.87
CA VAL A 111 -1.50 17.08 7.80
C VAL A 111 -0.09 16.53 7.59
N ARG A 112 0.94 17.39 7.61
CA ARG A 112 2.34 16.92 7.52
C ARG A 112 2.70 15.96 8.64
N ARG A 113 2.29 16.25 9.88
CA ARG A 113 2.51 15.35 11.03
C ARG A 113 1.81 14.00 10.84
N PHE A 114 0.61 13.98 10.25
CA PHE A 114 -0.05 12.71 9.89
C PHE A 114 0.75 11.95 8.84
N ALA A 115 1.20 12.60 7.76
CA ALA A 115 2.03 11.97 6.74
C ALA A 115 3.32 11.39 7.34
N GLU A 116 4.00 12.14 8.21
CA GLU A 116 5.22 11.71 8.91
C GLU A 116 5.00 10.44 9.76
N LEU A 117 3.82 10.26 10.36
CA LEU A 117 3.48 9.05 11.12
C LEU A 117 3.53 7.78 10.24
N PHE A 118 3.23 7.91 8.95
CA PHE A 118 3.22 6.80 7.99
C PHE A 118 4.49 6.72 7.14
N ALA A 119 5.45 7.63 7.29
CA ALA A 119 6.73 7.60 6.57
C ALA A 119 7.49 6.25 6.66
N PRO A 120 7.49 5.52 7.80
CA PRO A 120 8.13 4.20 7.87
C PRO A 120 7.57 3.18 6.87
N ILE A 121 6.28 3.26 6.53
CA ILE A 121 5.63 2.35 5.57
C ILE A 121 6.17 2.59 4.16
N LYS A 122 6.34 3.87 3.77
CA LYS A 122 7.01 4.22 2.51
C LYS A 122 8.42 3.66 2.46
N ALA A 123 9.21 3.85 3.53
CA ALA A 123 10.58 3.34 3.62
C ALA A 123 10.64 1.80 3.53
N GLU A 124 9.71 1.09 4.16
CA GLU A 124 9.59 -0.37 4.07
C GLU A 124 9.27 -0.80 2.63
N HIS A 125 8.28 -0.17 1.99
CA HIS A 125 7.92 -0.46 0.59
C HIS A 125 9.07 -0.19 -0.38
N GLU A 126 9.81 0.90 -0.18
CA GLU A 126 11.01 1.23 -0.97
C GLU A 126 12.12 0.22 -0.74
N THR A 127 12.32 -0.21 0.51
CA THR A 127 13.29 -1.26 0.85
C THR A 127 12.93 -2.57 0.19
N ILE A 128 11.67 -3.01 0.25
CA ILE A 128 11.18 -4.23 -0.40
C ILE A 128 11.31 -4.10 -1.93
N ALA A 129 10.98 -2.94 -2.50
CA ALA A 129 11.13 -2.70 -3.94
C ALA A 129 12.60 -2.73 -4.37
N LEU A 130 13.50 -2.11 -3.59
CA LEU A 130 14.93 -2.17 -3.80
C LEU A 130 15.46 -3.60 -3.67
N GLN A 131 15.06 -4.33 -2.62
CA GLN A 131 15.40 -5.74 -2.44
C GLN A 131 14.89 -6.60 -3.60
N ARG A 132 13.69 -6.35 -4.13
CA ARG A 132 13.18 -7.04 -5.32
C ARG A 132 13.96 -6.69 -6.59
N ARG A 133 14.40 -5.44 -6.74
CA ARG A 133 15.29 -5.00 -7.83
C ARG A 133 16.69 -5.59 -7.70
N MET A 134 17.21 -5.68 -6.47
CA MET A 134 18.53 -6.19 -6.11
C MET A 134 18.60 -7.71 -6.04
N ALA A 135 17.48 -8.38 -5.74
CA ALA A 135 17.26 -9.80 -5.96
C ALA A 135 17.37 -9.99 -7.47
N SER A 136 18.61 -10.13 -7.92
CA SER A 136 18.95 -9.98 -9.32
C SER A 136 18.18 -11.02 -10.14
N ARG A 137 18.05 -10.80 -11.44
CA ARG A 137 17.59 -11.82 -12.40
C ARG A 137 18.22 -13.20 -12.10
N TYR A 138 19.43 -13.18 -11.53
CA TYR A 138 20.22 -14.30 -11.01
C TYR A 138 20.08 -14.46 -9.49
N GLY A 139 18.87 -14.78 -9.02
CA GLY A 139 18.53 -14.85 -7.59
C GLY A 139 19.07 -16.07 -6.83
N ALA A 140 19.75 -17.00 -7.52
CA ALA A 140 20.40 -18.15 -6.92
C ALA A 140 21.92 -18.06 -7.09
N ARG A 141 22.69 -18.69 -6.19
CA ARG A 141 24.12 -18.97 -6.43
C ARG A 141 24.28 -20.43 -6.79
N GLY A 142 25.10 -20.71 -7.78
CA GLY A 142 25.31 -22.08 -8.26
C GLY A 142 26.27 -22.14 -9.44
N ARG A 143 26.31 -23.31 -10.08
CA ARG A 143 27.10 -23.52 -11.29
C ARG A 143 26.34 -23.05 -12.52
N CYS A 144 27.01 -22.30 -13.39
CA CYS A 144 26.47 -21.97 -14.72
C CYS A 144 26.67 -23.17 -15.66
N ASP A 145 25.59 -23.64 -16.29
CA ASP A 145 25.62 -24.80 -17.20
C ASP A 145 26.28 -24.47 -18.55
N PHE A 146 26.48 -23.19 -18.88
CA PHE A 146 27.11 -22.75 -20.14
C PHE A 146 28.61 -22.53 -20.03
N CYS A 147 29.06 -21.76 -19.04
CA CYS A 147 30.51 -21.49 -18.83
C CYS A 147 31.16 -22.34 -17.74
N GLY A 148 30.39 -23.16 -17.03
CA GLY A 148 30.90 -24.06 -15.99
C GLY A 148 31.34 -23.40 -14.69
N ARG A 149 31.39 -22.05 -14.60
CA ARG A 149 31.76 -21.31 -13.38
C ARG A 149 30.86 -21.69 -12.20
N GLU A 150 31.46 -21.92 -11.04
CA GLU A 150 30.80 -22.29 -9.79
C GLU A 150 30.65 -21.07 -8.87
N ASP A 151 29.72 -21.17 -7.92
CA ASP A 151 29.38 -20.12 -6.95
C ASP A 151 29.17 -18.74 -7.58
N VAL A 152 28.54 -18.70 -8.76
CA VAL A 152 28.15 -17.45 -9.43
C VAL A 152 26.65 -17.23 -9.31
N ALA A 153 26.23 -15.97 -9.40
CA ALA A 153 24.81 -15.65 -9.51
C ALA A 153 24.26 -16.27 -10.81
N VAL A 154 23.26 -17.14 -10.68
CA VAL A 154 22.59 -17.84 -11.78
C VAL A 154 21.07 -17.66 -11.73
N ARG A 155 20.44 -17.75 -12.91
CA ARG A 155 18.98 -17.82 -13.10
C ARG A 155 18.62 -19.10 -13.84
N ARG A 156 17.38 -19.57 -13.73
CA ARG A 156 16.90 -20.64 -14.63
C ARG A 156 16.62 -20.08 -16.02
N ASP A 157 17.10 -20.79 -17.02
CA ASP A 157 16.79 -20.59 -18.43
C ASP A 157 15.80 -21.68 -18.86
N PHE A 158 14.54 -21.28 -19.07
CA PHE A 158 13.46 -22.20 -19.40
C PHE A 158 13.47 -22.66 -20.85
N GLU A 159 14.26 -22.03 -21.71
CA GLU A 159 14.37 -22.37 -23.13
C GLU A 159 15.37 -23.51 -23.37
N THR A 160 16.32 -23.70 -22.45
CA THR A 160 17.36 -24.72 -22.56
C THR A 160 17.16 -25.81 -21.51
N GLU A 161 16.98 -27.06 -21.95
CA GLU A 161 16.88 -28.23 -21.09
C GLU A 161 18.19 -29.03 -21.08
N PHE A 162 18.62 -29.44 -19.89
CA PHE A 162 19.77 -30.31 -19.69
C PHE A 162 19.31 -31.66 -19.15
N GLN A 163 19.84 -32.72 -19.76
CA GLN A 163 19.67 -34.10 -19.31
C GLN A 163 21.07 -34.71 -19.09
N ALA A 164 21.57 -34.59 -17.87
CA ALA A 164 22.78 -35.30 -17.48
C ALA A 164 22.46 -36.79 -17.27
N VAL A 165 23.40 -37.67 -17.64
CA VAL A 165 23.23 -39.13 -17.52
C VAL A 165 22.93 -39.50 -16.07
N GLY A 166 21.76 -40.12 -15.83
CA GLY A 166 21.31 -40.53 -14.50
C GLY A 166 20.62 -39.44 -13.66
N GLN A 167 20.37 -38.25 -14.22
CA GLN A 167 19.62 -37.18 -13.55
C GLN A 167 18.30 -36.89 -14.24
N ALA A 168 17.33 -36.38 -13.47
CA ALA A 168 16.07 -35.88 -14.01
C ALA A 168 16.33 -34.66 -14.91
N GLN A 169 15.55 -34.57 -16.00
CA GLN A 169 15.59 -33.44 -16.92
C GLN A 169 15.28 -32.15 -16.16
N ARG A 170 16.14 -31.13 -16.32
CA ARG A 170 15.98 -29.82 -15.70
C ARG A 170 16.32 -28.70 -16.66
N HIS A 171 15.73 -27.54 -16.41
CA HIS A 171 16.14 -26.30 -17.08
C HIS A 171 17.56 -25.89 -16.67
N ALA A 172 18.27 -25.25 -17.61
CA ALA A 172 19.64 -24.80 -17.41
C ALA A 172 19.70 -23.66 -16.36
N PHE A 173 20.81 -23.58 -15.64
CA PHE A 173 21.21 -22.42 -14.88
C PHE A 173 22.20 -21.59 -15.69
N VAL A 174 21.90 -20.32 -15.90
CA VAL A 174 22.73 -19.39 -16.69
C VAL A 174 23.16 -18.20 -15.83
N CYS A 175 24.42 -17.79 -15.94
CA CYS A 175 24.96 -16.61 -15.26
C CYS A 175 24.78 -15.33 -16.09
N ALA A 176 25.00 -14.17 -15.46
CA ALA A 176 24.81 -12.86 -16.09
C ALA A 176 25.53 -12.65 -17.42
N THR A 177 26.77 -13.10 -17.53
CA THR A 177 27.55 -12.97 -18.76
C THR A 177 26.95 -13.83 -19.88
N CYS A 178 26.77 -15.13 -19.64
CA CYS A 178 26.29 -16.06 -20.67
C CYS A 178 24.85 -15.78 -21.12
N ASP A 179 24.04 -15.13 -20.28
CA ASP A 179 22.69 -14.72 -20.63
C ASP A 179 22.65 -13.48 -21.54
N GLN A 180 23.66 -12.61 -21.44
CA GLN A 180 23.82 -11.45 -22.33
C GLN A 180 24.40 -11.86 -23.68
N ASP A 181 25.30 -12.87 -23.70
CA ASP A 181 25.89 -13.41 -24.94
C ASP A 181 24.89 -14.20 -25.80
N LYS A 182 23.68 -14.48 -25.28
CA LYS A 182 22.59 -15.15 -26.00
C LYS A 182 21.67 -14.20 -26.76
N GLY A 183 21.69 -12.91 -26.43
CA GLY A 183 20.83 -11.87 -27.04
C GLY A 183 21.53 -11.14 -28.16
#